data_AF-A0A7X8LLU9-F1
#
_entry.id   AF-A0A7X8LLU9-F1
#
_cell.length_a   1.000
_cell.length_b   1.000
_cell.length_c   1.000
_cell.angle_alpha   90.00
_cell.angle_beta   90.00
_cell.angle_gamma   90.00
#
_symmetry.space_group_name_H-M   'P 1'
#
loop_
_entity.id
_entity.type
_entity.pdbx_description
1 polymer ?
#
loop_
_entity_poly.entity_id
_entity_poly.type
_entity_poly.pdbx_seq_one_letter_code
_entity_poly.pdbx_strand_id
1 'polypeptide(L)'
;MRTLVATMMANSKGKNIFCSSSKVSEQQMRIIRNTDWSELEEIGFTFINLTSPEYPNIRGKAIFFEGHLDEMGRALRSIDR
;
A
#
# COMPACT_ATOMS: atom_id res chain seq x y z
N MET A 1 -1.59 -9.04 -13.89
CA MET A 1 -2.83 -8.57 -13.21
C MET A 1 -2.42 -7.69 -12.04
N ARG A 2 -3.16 -6.63 -11.68
CA ARG A 2 -2.84 -5.80 -10.50
C ARG A 2 -3.97 -5.88 -9.48
N THR A 3 -3.63 -6.16 -8.23
CA THR A 3 -4.59 -6.21 -7.13
C THR A 3 -4.48 -4.97 -6.26
N LEU A 4 -5.59 -4.27 -6.03
CA LEU A 4 -5.63 -3.15 -5.08
C LEU A 4 -5.46 -3.71 -3.65
N VAL A 5 -4.38 -3.28 -2.98
CA VAL A 5 -4.04 -3.70 -1.62
C VAL A 5 -4.62 -2.73 -0.62
N ALA A 6 -4.37 -1.43 -0.81
CA ALA A 6 -4.84 -0.39 0.09
C ALA A 6 -4.87 0.96 -0.62
N THR A 7 -5.62 1.90 -0.06
CA THR A 7 -5.44 3.33 -0.31
C THR A 7 -4.83 3.97 0.92
N MET A 8 -4.00 4.98 0.71
CA MET A 8 -3.36 5.77 1.74
C MET A 8 -3.73 7.23 1.53
N MET A 9 -4.04 7.95 2.59
CA MET A 9 -4.20 9.42 2.56
C MET A 9 -3.43 10.05 3.70
N ALA A 10 -2.78 11.18 3.44
CA ALA A 10 -2.18 12.00 4.50
C ALA A 10 -3.28 12.86 5.15
N ASN A 11 -3.37 12.83 6.48
CA ASN A 11 -4.25 13.72 7.22
C ASN A 11 -3.63 15.12 7.36
N SER A 12 -4.37 16.04 8.00
CA SER A 12 -3.93 17.43 8.24
C SER A 12 -2.64 17.57 9.07
N LYS A 13 -2.21 16.51 9.76
CA LYS A 13 -0.96 16.44 10.54
C LYS A 13 0.19 15.75 9.78
N GLY A 14 -0.02 15.42 8.50
CA GLY A 14 0.95 14.68 7.69
C GLY A 14 1.04 13.18 8.01
N LYS A 15 0.14 12.64 8.85
CA LYS A 15 0.13 11.21 9.16
C LYS A 15 -0.64 10.44 8.08
N ASN A 16 -0.04 9.37 7.59
CA ASN A 16 -0.66 8.46 6.63
C ASN A 16 -1.73 7.58 7.30
N ILE A 17 -2.95 7.65 6.78
CA ILE A 17 -4.09 6.80 7.11
C ILE A 17 -4.25 5.80 5.99
N PHE A 18 -4.30 4.51 6.34
CA PHE A 18 -4.44 3.42 5.38
C PHE A 18 -5.84 2.82 5.46
N CYS A 19 -6.46 2.61 4.31
CA CYS A 19 -7.68 1.85 4.12
C CYS A 19 -7.35 0.62 3.27
N SER A 20 -7.18 -0.53 3.91
CA SER A 20 -6.84 -1.79 3.23
C SER A 20 -8.07 -2.46 2.62
N SER A 21 -7.84 -3.21 1.55
CA SER A 21 -8.82 -4.16 1.03
C SER A 21 -9.15 -5.20 2.09
N SER A 22 -10.41 -5.65 2.14
CA SER A 22 -10.92 -6.56 3.19
C SER A 22 -10.19 -7.90 3.27
N LYS A 23 -9.50 -8.29 2.19
CA LYS A 23 -8.73 -9.54 2.10
C LYS A 23 -7.26 -9.40 2.52
N VAL A 24 -6.81 -8.19 2.84
CA VAL A 24 -5.45 -7.92 3.32
C VAL A 24 -5.48 -7.92 4.84
N SER A 25 -4.69 -8.80 5.46
CA SER A 25 -4.68 -8.95 6.92
C SER A 25 -3.95 -7.80 7.61
N GLU A 26 -4.24 -7.58 8.89
CA GLU A 26 -3.54 -6.55 9.67
C GLU A 26 -2.04 -6.84 9.80
N GLN A 27 -1.65 -8.13 9.85
CA GLN A 27 -0.24 -8.51 9.83
C GLN A 27 0.45 -8.10 8.53
N GLN A 28 -0.19 -8.35 7.37
CA GLN A 28 0.34 -7.92 6.07
C GLN A 28 0.43 -6.38 6.00
N MET A 29 -0.59 -5.68 6.50
CA MET A 29 -0.56 -4.22 6.57
C MET A 29 0.52 -3.69 7.51
N ARG A 30 0.84 -4.39 8.59
CA ARG A 30 1.94 -4.02 9.49
C ARG A 30 3.29 -4.09 8.79
N ILE A 31 3.53 -5.14 7.99
CA ILE A 31 4.74 -5.26 7.17
C ILE A 31 4.79 -4.09 6.19
N ILE A 32 3.74 -3.91 5.37
CA ILE A 32 3.66 -2.84 4.35
C ILE A 32 3.88 -1.44 4.95
N ARG A 33 3.39 -1.16 6.17
CA ARG A 33 3.55 0.16 6.81
C ARG A 33 4.95 0.40 7.39
N ASN A 34 5.69 -0.66 7.69
CA ASN A 34 7.00 -0.59 8.33
C ASN A 34 8.16 -0.89 7.38
N THR A 35 7.87 -1.34 6.16
CA THR A 35 8.85 -1.56 5.09
C THR A 35 9.01 -0.30 4.23
N ASP A 36 10.24 -0.01 3.83
CA ASP A 36 10.54 1.06 2.88
C ASP A 36 9.88 0.80 1.52
N TRP A 37 9.40 1.86 0.87
CA TRP A 37 8.68 1.71 -0.39
C TRP A 37 9.53 1.11 -1.51
N SER A 38 10.84 1.40 -1.55
CA SER A 38 11.73 0.81 -2.55
C SER A 38 11.81 -0.71 -2.41
N GLU A 39 11.86 -1.24 -1.19
CA GLU A 39 11.87 -2.68 -0.94
C GLU A 39 10.53 -3.33 -1.32
N LEU A 40 9.42 -2.63 -1.07
CA LEU A 40 8.10 -3.08 -1.53
C LEU A 40 8.00 -3.07 -3.07
N GLU A 41 8.54 -2.06 -3.75
CA GLU A 41 8.57 -1.99 -5.21
C GLU A 41 9.38 -3.14 -5.83
N GLU A 42 10.52 -3.50 -5.23
CA GLU A 42 11.34 -4.63 -5.67
C GLU A 42 10.60 -5.97 -5.65
N ILE A 43 9.66 -6.14 -4.74
CA ILE A 43 8.85 -7.37 -4.63
C ILE A 43 7.49 -7.28 -5.34
N GLY A 44 7.24 -6.21 -6.11
CA GLY A 44 6.08 -6.09 -7.00
C GLY A 44 4.95 -5.17 -6.50
N PHE A 45 5.17 -4.35 -5.47
CA PHE A 45 4.22 -3.29 -5.13
C PHE A 45 4.33 -2.09 -6.09
N THR A 46 3.24 -1.37 -6.27
CA THR A 46 3.20 -0.13 -7.05
C THR A 46 2.39 0.93 -6.32
N PHE A 47 2.92 2.15 -6.27
CA PHE A 47 2.31 3.27 -5.56
C PHE A 47 1.85 4.38 -6.52
N ILE A 48 0.55 4.45 -6.78
CA ILE A 48 -0.03 5.42 -7.71
C ILE A 48 -0.49 6.66 -6.92
N ASN A 49 -0.01 7.84 -7.28
CA ASN A 49 -0.47 9.09 -6.68
C ASN A 49 -1.95 9.35 -7.02
N LEU A 50 -2.76 9.62 -6.00
CA LEU A 50 -4.15 10.05 -6.15
C LEU A 50 -4.20 11.57 -5.99
N THR A 51 -4.64 12.24 -7.04
CA THR A 51 -4.82 13.70 -7.08
C THR A 51 -6.30 14.02 -7.17
N SER A 52 -6.80 14.88 -6.30
CA SER A 52 -8.15 15.42 -6.41
C SER A 52 -8.10 16.85 -6.95
N PRO A 53 -8.75 17.14 -8.10
CA PRO A 53 -8.87 18.51 -8.61
C PRO A 53 -9.64 19.42 -7.65
N GLU A 54 -10.68 18.88 -7.00
CA GLU A 54 -11.53 19.62 -6.07
C GLU A 54 -10.85 19.84 -4.71
N TYR A 55 -9.96 18.93 -4.32
CA TYR A 55 -9.27 18.95 -3.02
C TYR A 55 -7.74 18.83 -3.20
N PRO A 56 -7.07 19.86 -3.73
CA PRO A 56 -5.65 19.81 -4.09
C PRO A 56 -4.70 19.66 -2.88
N ASN A 57 -5.20 19.94 -1.68
CA ASN A 57 -4.49 19.74 -0.42
C ASN A 57 -4.50 18.29 0.06
N ILE A 58 -5.35 17.42 -0.50
CA ILE A 58 -5.38 16.00 -0.16
C ILE A 58 -4.28 15.29 -0.94
N ARG A 59 -3.38 14.63 -0.22
CA ARG A 59 -2.37 13.75 -0.79
C ARG A 59 -2.75 12.31 -0.50
N GLY A 60 -2.95 11.52 -1.55
CA GLY A 60 -3.24 10.11 -1.40
C GLY A 60 -2.44 9.24 -2.36
N LYS A 61 -2.40 7.95 -2.07
CA LYS A 61 -1.87 6.92 -2.96
C LYS A 61 -2.77 5.70 -3.01
N ALA A 62 -2.88 5.08 -4.18
CA ALA A 62 -3.37 3.72 -4.31
C ALA A 62 -2.17 2.77 -4.35
N ILE A 63 -2.22 1.73 -3.52
CA ILE A 63 -1.18 0.73 -3.36
C ILE A 63 -1.68 -0.54 -4.06
N PHE A 64 -0.95 -0.96 -5.09
CA PHE A 64 -1.22 -2.17 -5.83
C PHE A 64 -0.12 -3.20 -5.60
N PHE A 65 -0.46 -4.47 -5.82
CA PHE A 65 0.50 -5.55 -5.96
C PHE A 65 0.36 -6.18 -7.34
N GLU A 66 1.48 -6.48 -7.97
CA GLU A 66 1.55 -7.19 -9.24
C GLU A 66 1.37 -8.70 -9.01
N GLY A 67 0.10 -9.13 -8.99
CA GLY A 67 -0.26 -10.53 -8.75
C GLY A 67 -1.52 -10.68 -7.92
N HIS A 68 -1.75 -11.90 -7.44
CA HIS A 68 -2.83 -12.24 -6.54
C HIS A 68 -2.45 -11.97 -5.06
N LEU A 69 -3.44 -11.92 -4.16
CA LEU A 69 -3.19 -11.66 -2.73
C LEU A 69 -2.43 -12.80 -2.03
N ASP A 70 -2.56 -14.04 -2.49
CA ASP A 70 -1.82 -15.16 -1.93
C ASP A 70 -0.33 -15.11 -2.33
N GLU A 71 -0.02 -14.66 -3.55
CA GLU A 71 1.33 -14.35 -4.01
C GLU A 71 1.92 -13.18 -3.21
N MET A 72 1.16 -12.10 -3.00
CA MET A 72 1.54 -10.98 -2.14
C MET A 72 1.89 -11.45 -0.73
N GLY A 73 1.10 -12.36 -0.16
CA GLY A 73 1.37 -12.93 1.16
C GLY A 73 2.69 -13.70 1.23
N ARG A 74 3.11 -14.36 0.14
CA ARG A 74 4.42 -15.03 0.07
C ARG A 74 5.55 -14.02 -0.08
N ALA A 75 5.38 -13.00 -0.93
CA ALA A 75 6.36 -11.95 -1.14
C ALA A 75 6.62 -11.12 0.14
N LEU A 76 5.57 -10.79 0.89
CA LEU A 76 5.73 -10.10 2.17
C LEU A 76 6.50 -10.94 3.20
N ARG A 77 6.32 -12.27 3.21
CA ARG A 77 7.06 -13.17 4.12
C ARG A 77 8.55 -13.28 3.79
N SER A 78 8.97 -13.03 2.55
CA SER A 78 10.41 -13.06 2.22
C SER A 78 11.18 -11.85 2.72
N ILE A 79 10.48 -10.78 3.12
CA ILE A 79 11.07 -9.54 3.65
C ILE A 79 10.71 -9.30 5.13
N ASP A 80 9.78 -10.07 5.70
CA ASP A 80 9.42 -10.03 7.12
C ASP A 80 10.60 -10.57 7.95
N ARG A 81 11.34 -9.67 8.61
CA ARG A 81 12.50 -9.98 9.46
C ARG A 81 12.10 -10.19 10.92
#